data_AF-A0A976LHB8-F1
#
_entry.id   AF-A0A976LHB8-F1
#
_cell.length_a   1.000
_cell.length_b   1.000
_cell.length_c   1.000
_cell.angle_alpha   90.00
_cell.angle_beta   90.00
_cell.angle_gamma   90.00
#
_symmetry.space_group_name_H-M   'P 1'
#
loop_
_entity.id
_entity.type
_entity.pdbx_description
1 polymer ?
#
loop_
_entity_poly.entity_id
_entity_poly.type
_entity_poly.pdbx_seq_one_letter_code
_entity_poly.pdbx_strand_id
1 'polypeptide(L)' 'MLVAGTQEIIRIRMEAYDHSVLDQSAAEIVDTAKRTNSEVHGPIPLPTRIERYTVLSSPHVDKKAR' A
#
# COMPACT_ATOMS: atom_id res chain seq x y z
N MET A 1 -11.01 -35.49 -20.01
CA MET A 1 -10.11 -35.36 -18.84
C MET A 1 -9.96 -33.87 -18.56
N LEU A 2 -10.93 -33.28 -17.85
CA LEU A 2 -10.94 -31.86 -17.50
C LEU A 2 -10.69 -31.78 -15.99
N VAL A 3 -9.47 -31.42 -15.62
CA VAL A 3 -9.19 -30.91 -14.28
C VAL A 3 -9.08 -29.40 -14.45
N ALA A 4 -10.18 -28.70 -14.25
CA ALA A 4 -10.16 -27.28 -14.00
C ALA A 4 -9.61 -27.09 -12.58
N GLY A 5 -8.30 -26.92 -12.46
CA GLY A 5 -7.70 -26.47 -11.21
C GLY A 5 -8.30 -25.12 -10.84
N THR A 6 -8.84 -25.02 -9.64
CA THR A 6 -9.27 -23.75 -9.05
C THR A 6 -8.07 -22.80 -9.04
N GLN A 7 -8.09 -21.78 -9.89
CA GLN A 7 -7.02 -20.78 -9.92
C GLN A 7 -7.14 -19.93 -8.65
N GLU A 8 -6.22 -20.10 -7.71
CA GLU A 8 -6.19 -19.35 -6.46
C GLU A 8 -5.64 -17.94 -6.72
N ILE A 9 -6.52 -16.94 -6.67
CA ILE A 9 -6.15 -15.54 -6.90
C ILE A 9 -5.86 -14.87 -5.56
N ILE A 10 -4.60 -14.53 -5.32
CA ILE A 10 -4.15 -13.80 -4.13
C ILE A 10 -4.13 -12.30 -4.45
N ARG A 11 -4.80 -11.48 -3.64
CA ARG A 11 -4.82 -10.01 -3.75
C ARG A 11 -4.15 -9.40 -2.53
N ILE A 12 -3.10 -8.60 -2.76
CA ILE A 12 -2.34 -7.95 -1.70
C ILE A 12 -2.62 -6.45 -1.75
N ARG A 13 -3.05 -5.87 -0.62
CA ARG A 13 -3.11 -4.42 -0.42
C ARG A 13 -2.01 -4.04 0.56
N MET A 14 -1.20 -3.05 0.20
CA MET A 14 -0.13 -2.54 1.04
C MET A 14 -0.40 -1.08 1.36
N GLU A 15 -0.22 -0.71 2.62
CA GLU A 15 -0.39 0.66 3.11
C GLU A 15 0.82 0.99 3.99
N ALA A 16 1.48 2.11 3.72
CA ALA A 16 2.60 2.61 4.51
C ALA A 16 2.59 4.13 4.51
N TYR A 17 3.18 4.71 5.55
CA TYR A 17 3.35 6.17 5.67
C TYR A 17 4.52 6.67 4.82
N ASP A 18 5.57 5.87 4.67
CA ASP A 18 6.73 6.17 3.85
C ASP A 18 6.66 5.38 2.53
N HIS A 19 6.68 6.12 1.42
CA HIS A 19 6.69 5.57 0.07
C HIS A 19 7.94 4.73 -0.22
N SER A 20 9.11 5.10 0.32
CA SER A 20 10.37 4.42 -0.01
C SER A 20 10.36 2.96 0.45
N VAL A 21 9.82 2.70 1.63
CA VAL A 21 9.70 1.33 2.18
C VAL A 21 8.63 0.52 1.45
N LEU A 22 7.54 1.19 1.05
CA LEU A 22 6.44 0.58 0.31
C LEU A 22 6.91 0.09 -1.07
N ASP A 23 7.64 0.93 -1.79
CA ASP A 23 8.13 0.64 -3.13
C ASP A 23 9.18 -0.49 -3.12
N GLN A 24 10.09 -0.47 -2.14
CA GLN A 24 11.08 -1.54 -1.94
C GLN A 24 10.39 -2.89 -1.69
N SER A 25 9.41 -2.91 -0.77
CA SER A 25 8.66 -4.11 -0.43
C SER A 25 7.83 -4.63 -1.61
N ALA A 26 7.22 -3.71 -2.38
CA ALA A 26 6.48 -4.05 -3.59
C ALA A 26 7.39 -4.72 -4.65
N ALA A 27 8.59 -4.17 -4.86
CA ALA A 27 9.56 -4.73 -5.80
C ALA A 27 10.01 -6.14 -5.39
N GLU A 28 10.32 -6.35 -4.10
CA GLU A 28 10.74 -7.66 -3.58
C GLU A 28 9.66 -8.75 -3.75
N ILE A 29 8.39 -8.40 -3.49
CA ILE A 29 7.26 -9.32 -3.66
C ILE A 29 7.07 -9.67 -5.14
N VAL A 30 7.14 -8.66 -6.02
CA VAL A 30 7.02 -8.86 -7.47
C VAL A 30 8.13 -9.76 -8.00
N ASP A 31 9.37 -9.55 -7.59
CA ASP A 31 10.49 -10.38 -8.02
C ASP A 31 10.41 -11.81 -7.49
N THR A 32 9.92 -11.98 -6.26
CA THR A 32 9.65 -13.30 -5.69
C THR A 32 8.55 -14.04 -6.44
N ALA A 33 7.44 -13.36 -6.77
CA ALA A 33 6.31 -13.95 -7.49
C ALA A 33 6.67 -14.31 -8.95
N LYS A 34 7.48 -13.48 -9.61
CA LYS A 34 8.05 -13.79 -10.94
C LYS A 34 8.93 -15.05 -10.89
N ARG A 35 9.75 -15.19 -9.84
CA ARG A 35 10.62 -16.37 -9.66
C ARG A 35 9.83 -17.66 -9.45
N THR A 36 8.64 -17.60 -8.86
CA THR A 36 7.75 -18.76 -8.66
C THR A 36 6.81 -19.03 -9.84
N ASN A 37 6.99 -18.36 -10.99
CA ASN A 37 6.13 -18.49 -12.18
C ASN A 37 4.64 -18.17 -11.92
N SER A 38 4.35 -17.19 -11.05
CA SER A 38 2.98 -16.71 -10.83
C SER A 38 2.67 -15.52 -11.74
N GLU A 39 1.44 -15.43 -12.26
CA GLU A 39 0.99 -14.26 -13.03
C GLU A 39 0.86 -13.04 -12.11
N VAL A 40 1.61 -11.97 -12.40
CA VAL A 40 1.63 -10.75 -11.59
C VAL A 40 0.97 -9.62 -12.36
N HIS A 41 -0.14 -9.11 -11.82
CA HIS A 41 -0.60 -7.77 -12.13
C HIS A 41 0.24 -6.81 -11.28
N GLY A 42 1.08 -6.00 -11.93
CA GLY A 42 2.08 -5.14 -11.27
C GLY A 42 1.51 -4.21 -10.19
N PRO A 43 2.36 -3.49 -9.45
CA PRO A 43 1.90 -2.59 -8.39
C PRO A 43 1.00 -1.50 -9.00
N ILE A 44 -0.30 -1.57 -8.70
CA ILE A 44 -1.28 -0.56 -9.10
C ILE A 44 -1.37 0.46 -7.95
N PRO A 45 -0.86 1.70 -8.14
CA PRO A 45 -0.95 2.72 -7.11
C PRO A 45 -2.41 3.10 -6.92
N LEU A 46 -2.87 3.02 -5.68
CA LEU A 46 -4.16 3.55 -5.27
C LEU A 46 -3.97 5.00 -4.78
N PRO A 47 -4.99 5.86 -4.90
CA PRO A 47 -4.93 7.22 -4.39
C PRO A 47 -4.64 7.22 -2.88
N THR A 48 -3.66 8.04 -2.47
CA THR A 48 -3.23 8.16 -1.08
C THR A 48 -4.32 8.82 -0.23
N ARG A 49 -4.69 8.20 0.89
CA ARG A 49 -5.61 8.82 1.87
C ARG A 49 -4.82 9.82 2.71
N ILE A 50 -5.17 11.10 2.61
CA ILE A 50 -4.52 12.18 3.36
C ILE A 50 -5.45 12.61 4.49
N GLU A 51 -5.10 12.30 5.73
CA GLU A 51 -5.81 12.78 6.91
C GLU A 51 -5.09 13.99 7.49
N ARG A 52 -5.75 15.15 7.46
CA ARG A 52 -5.22 16.42 7.98
C ARG A 52 -5.87 16.74 9.31
N TYR A 53 -5.07 16.86 10.36
CA TYR A 53 -5.52 17.28 11.69
C TYR A 53 -4.98 18.67 11.99
N THR A 54 -5.86 19.57 12.41
CA THR A 54 -5.48 20.90 12.93
C THR A 54 -5.52 20.86 14.45
N VAL A 55 -4.37 21.05 15.09
CA VAL A 55 -4.26 21.16 16.55
C VAL A 55 -3.97 22.59 16.95
N LEU A 56 -4.52 23.03 18.08
CA LEU A 56 -4.12 24.31 18.67
C LEU A 56 -2.69 24.17 19.19
N SER A 57 -1.81 25.11 18.82
CA SER A 57 -0.41 25.07 19.25
C SER A 57 -0.21 25.44 20.72
N SER A 58 -1.18 26.12 21.36
CA SER A 58 -1.10 26.58 22.75
C SER A 58 -2.32 26.12 23.57
N PRO A 59 -2.15 25.74 24.85
CA PRO A 59 -3.25 25.40 25.75
C PRO A 59 -4.09 26.62 26.18
N HIS A 60 -3.60 27.87 26.06
CA HIS A 60 -4.34 29.07 26.46
C HIS A 60 -4.13 30.26 25.51
N VAL A 61 -5.21 31.02 25.29
CA VAL A 61 -5.33 32.34 24.60
C VAL A 61 -5.04 32.37 23.08
N ASP A 62 -4.16 31.53 22.55
CA ASP A 62 -3.76 31.64 21.13
C ASP A 62 -4.62 30.80 20.17
N LYS A 63 -5.81 31.32 19.82
CA LYS A 63 -6.75 30.69 18.87
C LYS A 63 -6.39 30.91 17.39
N LYS A 64 -5.47 31.83 17.10
CA LYS A 64 -5.01 32.14 15.73
C LYS A 64 -3.84 31.29 15.26
N ALA A 65 -3.15 30.61 16.18
CA ALA A 65 -2.21 29.54 15.86
C ALA A 65 -3.00 28.29 15.44
N ARG A 66 -3.18 28.10 14.14
CA ARG A 66 -3.91 26.99 13.51
C ARG A 66 -3.00 26.27 12.52
#